data_AF-A0A6P0TBL0-F1
#
_entry.id   AF-A0A6P0TBL0-F1
#
_cell.length_a   1.000
_cell.length_b   1.000
_cell.length_c   1.000
_cell.angle_alpha   90.00
_cell.angle_beta   90.00
_cell.angle_gamma   90.00
#
_symmetry.space_group_name_H-M   'P 1'
#
loop_
_entity.id
_entity.type
_entity.pdbx_description
1 polymer ?
#
loop_
_entity_poly.entity_id
_entity_poly.type
_entity_poly.pdbx_seq_one_letter_code
_entity_poly.pdbx_strand_id
1 'polypeptide(L)'
;MKLKQFRTLHRIVAPIVLLPLLVTMFTGVFYRLGKSWFGLSRDQVHFLMVIHEGEYLGHTLEPIYVLLNGLGLLWMTVTGSVMIYQNLKASGWFRQPESSK
;
A
#
# COMPACT_ATOMS: atom_id res chain seq x y z
N MET A 1 5.22 3.42 22.94
CA MET A 1 5.67 2.13 22.37
C MET A 1 7.13 2.24 21.95
N LYS A 2 7.93 1.19 22.15
CA LYS A 2 9.35 1.16 21.74
C LYS A 2 9.43 1.07 20.20
N LEU A 3 10.40 1.74 19.57
CA LEU A 3 10.66 1.71 18.12
C LEU A 3 10.68 0.28 17.52
N LYS A 4 11.23 -0.69 18.27
CA LYS A 4 11.22 -2.11 17.88
C LYS A 4 9.80 -2.69 17.73
N GLN A 5 8.87 -2.31 18.61
CA GLN A 5 7.47 -2.79 18.56
C GLN A 5 6.76 -2.29 17.30
N PHE A 6 7.04 -1.06 16.87
CA PHE A 6 6.48 -0.48 15.65
C PHE A 6 6.96 -1.20 14.39
N ARG A 7 8.27 -1.51 14.30
CA ARG A 7 8.83 -2.28 13.17
C ARG A 7 8.26 -3.69 13.11
N THR A 8 8.11 -4.35 14.25
CA THR A 8 7.49 -5.69 14.33
C THR A 8 6.03 -5.64 13.88
N LEU A 9 5.25 -4.67 14.37
CA LEU A 9 3.85 -4.49 13.97
C LEU A 9 3.73 -4.24 12.47
N HIS A 10 4.54 -3.32 11.93
CA HIS A 10 4.55 -3.05 10.50
C HIS A 10 4.79 -4.33 9.69
N ARG A 11 5.84 -5.09 10.04
CA ARG A 11 6.20 -6.31 9.31
C ARG A 11 5.12 -7.39 9.34
N ILE A 12 4.38 -7.53 10.44
CA ILE A 12 3.33 -8.56 10.58
C ILE A 12 2.05 -8.15 9.83
N VAL A 13 1.66 -6.88 9.94
CA VAL A 13 0.41 -6.38 9.37
C VAL A 13 0.56 -6.01 7.88
N ALA A 14 1.78 -5.68 7.43
CA ALA A 14 2.05 -5.27 6.05
C ALA A 14 1.54 -6.28 5.01
N PRO A 15 1.77 -7.60 5.09
CA PRO A 15 1.22 -8.54 4.10
C PRO A 15 -0.31 -8.52 4.03
N ILE A 16 -0.98 -8.37 5.17
CA ILE A 16 -2.46 -8.33 5.24
C ILE A 16 -3.01 -7.07 4.57
N VAL A 17 -2.34 -5.93 4.76
CA VAL A 17 -2.73 -4.65 4.17
C VAL A 17 -2.31 -4.56 2.69
N LEU A 18 -1.15 -5.10 2.34
CA LEU A 18 -0.60 -5.00 1.00
C LEU A 18 -1.35 -5.86 -0.01
N LEU A 19 -1.85 -7.03 0.38
CA LEU A 19 -2.61 -7.91 -0.52
C LEU A 19 -3.83 -7.22 -1.16
N PRO A 20 -4.79 -6.65 -0.40
CA PRO A 20 -5.93 -5.96 -1.00
C PRO A 20 -5.48 -4.70 -1.76
N LEU A 21 -4.43 -3.99 -1.30
CA LEU A 21 -3.88 -2.84 -2.04
C LEU A 21 -3.31 -3.23 -3.40
N LEU A 22 -2.65 -4.38 -3.52
CA LEU A 22 -2.15 -4.86 -4.81
C LEU A 22 -3.31 -5.23 -5.73
N VAL A 23 -4.34 -5.88 -5.20
CA VAL A 23 -5.55 -6.20 -5.96
C VAL A 23 -6.19 -4.93 -6.51
N THR A 24 -6.44 -3.91 -5.66
CA THR A 24 -7.05 -2.64 -6.09
C THR A 24 -6.15 -1.90 -7.10
N MET A 25 -4.84 -1.87 -6.87
CA MET A 25 -3.89 -1.27 -7.80
C MET A 25 -3.95 -1.96 -9.18
N PHE A 26 -3.85 -3.30 -9.23
CA PHE A 26 -3.85 -4.03 -10.49
C PHE A 26 -5.19 -3.91 -11.23
N THR A 27 -6.32 -4.05 -10.53
CA THR A 27 -7.64 -3.92 -11.16
C THR A 27 -7.87 -2.51 -11.69
N GLY A 28 -7.46 -1.48 -10.95
CA GLY A 28 -7.56 -0.08 -11.40
C GLY A 28 -6.69 0.21 -12.63
N VAL A 29 -5.44 -0.29 -12.64
CA VAL A 29 -4.53 -0.18 -13.79
C VAL A 29 -5.12 -0.91 -14.99
N PHE A 30 -5.51 -2.17 -14.86
CA PHE A 30 -6.09 -2.92 -15.98
C PHE A 30 -7.41 -2.34 -16.47
N TYR A 31 -8.25 -1.82 -15.58
CA TYR A 31 -9.48 -1.13 -15.97
C TYR A 31 -9.16 0.07 -16.86
N ARG A 32 -8.22 0.92 -16.43
CA ARG A 32 -7.84 2.12 -17.19
C ARG A 32 -7.19 1.76 -18.53
N LEU A 33 -6.25 0.81 -18.54
CA LEU A 33 -5.59 0.36 -19.76
C LEU A 33 -6.58 -0.28 -20.74
N GLY A 34 -7.46 -1.15 -20.25
CA GLY A 34 -8.52 -1.78 -21.03
C GLY A 34 -9.42 -0.76 -21.74
N LYS A 35 -9.88 0.26 -21.00
CA LYS A 35 -10.70 1.35 -21.56
C LYS A 35 -9.92 2.25 -22.52
N SER A 36 -8.72 2.70 -22.13
CA SER A 36 -8.01 3.78 -22.83
C SER A 36 -7.14 3.30 -23.99
N TRP A 37 -6.54 2.12 -23.91
CA TRP A 37 -5.60 1.63 -24.92
C TRP A 37 -6.23 0.54 -25.79
N PHE A 38 -7.05 -0.34 -25.19
CA PHE A 38 -7.66 -1.45 -25.90
C PHE A 38 -9.09 -1.17 -26.37
N GLY A 39 -9.64 0.01 -26.05
CA GLY A 39 -10.97 0.42 -26.50
C GLY A 39 -12.12 -0.44 -25.94
N LEU A 40 -11.90 -1.16 -24.83
CA LEU A 40 -12.91 -2.05 -24.26
C LEU A 40 -14.15 -1.26 -23.79
N SER A 41 -15.32 -1.86 -23.96
CA SER A 41 -16.58 -1.30 -23.45
C SER A 41 -16.58 -1.33 -21.91
N ARG A 42 -17.48 -0.54 -21.30
CA ARG A 42 -17.59 -0.52 -19.83
C ARG A 42 -17.95 -1.91 -19.29
N ASP A 43 -18.86 -2.60 -19.95
CA ASP A 43 -19.38 -3.91 -19.51
C ASP A 43 -18.29 -4.98 -19.56
N GLN A 44 -17.39 -4.93 -20.56
CA GLN A 44 -16.28 -5.88 -20.68
C GLN A 44 -15.28 -5.79 -19.52
N VAL A 45 -15.09 -4.60 -18.94
CA VAL A 45 -14.11 -4.38 -17.86
C VAL A 45 -14.75 -4.14 -16.50
N HIS A 46 -16.08 -4.12 -16.41
CA HIS A 46 -16.79 -3.79 -15.17
C HIS A 46 -16.47 -4.77 -14.04
N PHE A 47 -16.22 -6.05 -14.35
CA PHE A 47 -15.78 -7.04 -13.36
C PHE A 47 -14.51 -6.63 -12.61
N LEU A 48 -13.63 -5.83 -13.23
CA LEU A 48 -12.46 -5.28 -12.55
C LEU A 48 -12.85 -4.31 -11.44
N MET A 49 -13.91 -3.51 -11.63
CA MET A 49 -14.43 -2.61 -10.61
C MET A 49 -15.11 -3.36 -9.47
N VAL A 50 -15.85 -4.44 -9.77
CA VAL A 50 -16.43 -5.34 -8.75
C VAL A 50 -15.35 -5.85 -7.80
N ILE A 51 -14.17 -6.21 -8.33
CA ILE A 51 -13.02 -6.66 -7.55
C ILE A 51 -12.29 -5.46 -6.89
N HIS A 52 -12.17 -4.33 -7.59
CA HIS A 52 -11.49 -3.12 -7.12
C HIS A 52 -12.12 -2.51 -5.88
N GLU A 53 -13.45 -2.46 -5.84
CA GLU A 53 -14.22 -1.83 -4.77
C GLU A 53 -14.70 -2.86 -3.74
N GLY A 54 -14.57 -4.16 -4.05
CA GLY A 54 -15.05 -5.23 -3.20
C GLY A 54 -16.58 -5.32 -3.19
N GLU A 55 -17.24 -4.97 -4.29
CA GLU A 55 -18.71 -4.93 -4.43
C GLU A 55 -19.35 -6.30 -4.11
N TYR A 56 -18.62 -7.40 -4.34
CA TYR A 56 -19.04 -8.76 -3.97
C TYR A 56 -19.22 -8.98 -2.46
N LEU A 57 -18.75 -8.06 -1.60
CA LEU A 57 -18.97 -8.08 -0.16
C LEU A 57 -20.33 -7.48 0.24
N GLY A 58 -21.07 -6.91 -0.71
CA GLY A 58 -22.36 -6.25 -0.51
C GLY A 58 -22.26 -4.82 0.01
N HIS A 59 -23.38 -4.10 -0.05
CA HIS A 59 -23.46 -2.65 0.17
C HIS A 59 -22.93 -2.14 1.52
N THR A 60 -22.92 -2.99 2.56
CA THR A 60 -22.43 -2.61 3.88
C THR A 60 -20.91 -2.73 4.00
N LEU A 61 -20.32 -3.77 3.41
CA LEU A 61 -18.90 -4.09 3.57
C LEU A 61 -18.03 -3.46 2.49
N GLU A 62 -18.58 -3.19 1.31
CA GLU A 62 -17.91 -2.46 0.21
C GLU A 62 -17.28 -1.13 0.68
N PRO A 63 -18.02 -0.17 1.30
CA PRO A 63 -17.41 1.07 1.77
C PRO A 63 -16.38 0.86 2.88
N ILE A 64 -16.54 -0.19 3.71
CA ILE A 64 -15.57 -0.55 4.74
C ILE A 64 -14.28 -1.06 4.10
N TYR A 65 -14.38 -1.89 3.07
CA TYR A 65 -13.23 -2.38 2.30
C TYR A 65 -12.45 -1.23 1.67
N VAL A 66 -13.14 -0.29 1.02
CA VAL A 66 -12.52 0.91 0.42
C VAL A 66 -11.85 1.77 1.50
N LEU A 67 -12.52 2.00 2.63
CA LEU A 67 -11.97 2.77 3.75
C LEU A 67 -10.71 2.11 4.33
N LEU A 68 -10.74 0.80 4.57
CA LEU A 68 -9.61 0.05 5.10
C LEU A 68 -8.42 0.03 4.14
N ASN A 69 -8.65 -0.06 2.83
CA ASN A 69 -7.58 0.11 1.83
C ASN A 69 -6.95 1.50 1.94
N GLY A 70 -7.74 2.57 1.97
CA GLY A 70 -7.24 3.94 2.10
C GLY A 70 -6.42 4.16 3.38
N LEU A 71 -6.96 3.75 4.53
CA LEU A 71 -6.26 3.84 5.83
C LEU A 71 -5.02 2.95 5.88
N GLY A 72 -5.11 1.75 5.32
CA GLY A 72 -4.01 0.81 5.21
C GLY A 72 -2.84 1.36 4.40
N LEU A 73 -3.13 2.00 3.25
CA LEU A 73 -2.12 2.66 2.42
C LEU A 73 -1.44 3.82 3.16
N LEU A 74 -2.23 4.68 3.82
CA LEU A 74 -1.70 5.80 4.62
C LEU A 74 -0.79 5.28 5.73
N TRP A 75 -1.25 4.27 6.47
CA TRP A 75 -0.47 3.63 7.51
C TRP A 75 0.82 3.02 6.95
N MET A 76 0.77 2.25 5.87
CA MET A 76 1.96 1.67 5.22
C MET A 76 2.97 2.74 4.80
N THR A 77 2.49 3.83 4.21
CA THR A 77 3.33 4.94 3.74
C THR A 77 4.01 5.66 4.88
N VAL A 78 3.27 6.03 5.92
CA VAL A 78 3.80 6.75 7.09
C VAL A 78 4.81 5.87 7.82
N THR A 79 4.42 4.64 8.16
CA THR A 79 5.25 3.73 8.94
C THR A 79 6.51 3.28 8.18
N GLY A 80 6.38 3.01 6.88
CA GLY A 80 7.49 2.72 5.97
C GLY A 80 8.48 3.88 5.88
N SER A 81 7.99 5.09 5.64
CA SER A 81 8.81 6.30 5.52
C SER A 81 9.58 6.60 6.81
N VAL A 82 8.93 6.44 7.97
CA VAL A 82 9.58 6.60 9.28
C VAL A 82 10.72 5.60 9.47
N MET A 83 10.55 4.34 9.07
CA MET A 83 11.61 3.33 9.16
C MET A 83 12.76 3.60 8.20
N ILE A 84 12.47 4.05 6.97
CA ILE A 84 13.49 4.47 6.00
C ILE A 84 14.31 5.62 6.56
N TYR A 85 13.66 6.67 7.06
CA TYR A 85 14.32 7.83 7.66
C TYR A 85 15.26 7.44 8.82
N GLN A 86 14.80 6.54 9.69
CA GLN A 86 15.63 6.02 10.80
C GLN A 86 16.83 5.21 10.30
N ASN A 87 16.64 4.35 9.30
CA ASN A 87 17.73 3.55 8.74
C ASN A 87 18.78 4.45 8.08
N LEU A 88 18.34 5.47 7.32
CA LEU A 88 19.24 6.44 6.70
C LEU A 88 20.07 7.21 7.74
N LYS A 89 19.45 7.71 8.81
CA LYS A 89 20.16 8.37 9.92
C LYS A 89 21.17 7.45 10.61
N ALA A 90 20.84 6.17 10.75
CA ALA A 90 21.71 5.18 11.40
C ALA A 90 22.86 4.68 10.49
N SER A 91 22.71 4.79 9.16
CA SER A 91 23.64 4.21 8.18
C SER A 91 25.02 4.87 8.07
N GLY A 92 25.35 5.86 8.90
CA GLY A 92 26.73 6.32 9.06
C GLY A 92 27.36 7.00 7.83
N TRP A 93 26.57 7.38 6.82
CA TRP A 93 27.06 8.17 5.67
C TRP A 93 27.62 9.55 6.07
N PHE A 94 27.41 9.96 7.32
CA PHE A 94 27.97 11.17 7.97
C PHE A 94 28.94 10.85 9.13
N ARG A 95 29.49 9.63 9.24
CA ARG A 95 30.61 9.41 10.18
C ARG A 95 31.84 10.15 9.65
N GLN A 96 32.14 11.30 10.25
CA GLN A 96 33.41 12.00 10.08
C GLN A 96 34.55 10.99 10.28
N PRO A 97 35.56 10.96 9.39
CA PRO A 97 36.73 10.14 9.61
C PRO A 97 37.37 10.63 10.90
N GLU A 98 37.43 9.75 11.90
CA GLU A 98 38.13 10.02 13.14
C GLU A 98 39.59 10.31 12.77
N SER A 99 39.97 11.59 12.91
CA SER A 99 41.35 12.05 12.72
C SER A 99 42.21 11.32 13.74
N SER A 100 42.92 10.29 13.27
CA SER A 100 43.94 9.61 14.05
C SER A 100 45.05 10.62 14.32
N LYS A 101 45.25 10.90 15.61
CA LYS A 101 46.43 11.59 16.13
C LYS A 101 47.70 10.80 15.80
#